data_AF-A0A432U7E0-F1
#
_entry.id   AF-A0A432U7E0-F1
#
_cell.length_a   1.000
_cell.length_b   1.000
_cell.length_c   1.000
_cell.angle_alpha   90.00
_cell.angle_beta   90.00
_cell.angle_gamma   90.00
#
_symmetry.space_group_name_H-M   'P 1'
#
loop_
_entity.id
_entity.type
_entity.pdbx_description
1 polymer ?
#
loop_
_entity_poly.entity_id
_entity_poly.type
_entity_poly.pdbx_seq_one_letter_code
_entity_poly.pdbx_strand_id
1 'polypeptide(L)'
;KLLATAIGGKERFHSVISALNTLKPFAKDNDWVLVHDAARPCVKASDVINLIDQLKDHPTGGLLATRVVDTIKQANNIHIESTLDRSNLWQAQTPQMYRFGVLSKALDNIIQNDLNITDEASSIEALKLKSILVEGSKSNLKITTSEDLDLANFYLESNN
;
A
#
# COMPACT_ATOMS: atom_id res chain seq x y z
N LYS A 1 -12.17 12.87 12.81
CA LYS A 1 -12.06 14.33 12.51
C LYS A 1 -11.25 14.47 11.23
N LEU A 2 -11.76 15.13 10.20
CA LEU A 2 -10.96 15.47 9.01
C LEU A 2 -9.95 16.56 9.41
N LEU A 3 -8.66 16.32 9.12
CA LEU A 3 -7.59 17.28 9.45
C LEU A 3 -7.36 18.27 8.30
N ALA A 4 -7.23 17.77 7.08
CA ALA A 4 -6.99 18.56 5.88
C ALA A 4 -7.32 17.76 4.61
N THR A 5 -7.35 18.47 3.49
CA THR A 5 -7.44 17.90 2.14
C THR A 5 -6.32 18.45 1.28
N ALA A 6 -5.84 17.67 0.31
CA ALA A 6 -4.83 18.10 -0.65
C ALA A 6 -5.33 17.88 -2.07
N ILE A 7 -4.84 18.70 -3.01
CA ILE A 7 -5.09 18.49 -4.44
C ILE A 7 -4.20 17.33 -4.91
N GLY A 8 -4.83 16.34 -5.55
CA GLY A 8 -4.12 15.20 -6.13
C GLY A 8 -3.15 15.62 -7.23
N GLY A 9 -2.06 14.86 -7.38
CA GLY A 9 -1.09 15.05 -8.44
C GLY A 9 -1.39 14.21 -9.68
N LYS A 10 -0.50 14.29 -10.67
CA LYS A 10 -0.62 13.55 -11.94
C LYS A 10 -0.67 12.03 -11.74
N GLU A 11 0.08 11.52 -10.78
CA GLU A 11 0.15 10.10 -10.47
C GLU A 11 -0.13 9.86 -8.98
N ARG A 12 -0.31 8.59 -8.61
CA ARG A 12 -0.64 8.19 -7.24
C ARG A 12 0.34 8.76 -6.22
N PHE A 13 1.65 8.58 -6.43
CA PHE A 13 2.65 9.03 -5.47
C PHE A 13 2.71 10.56 -5.34
N HIS A 14 2.48 11.31 -6.42
CA HIS A 14 2.38 12.77 -6.36
C HIS A 14 1.23 13.21 -5.44
N SER A 15 0.10 12.50 -5.47
CA SER A 15 -1.02 12.76 -4.57
C SER A 15 -0.68 12.47 -3.10
N VAL A 16 0.10 11.42 -2.83
CA VAL A 16 0.59 11.09 -1.49
C VAL A 16 1.56 12.17 -0.99
N ILE A 17 2.46 12.65 -1.85
CA ILE A 17 3.36 13.77 -1.51
C ILE A 17 2.59 15.04 -1.19
N SER A 18 1.56 15.39 -1.97
CA SER A 18 0.68 16.51 -1.66
C SER A 18 0.05 16.36 -0.28
N ALA A 19 -0.47 15.18 0.04
CA ALA A 19 -1.07 14.90 1.35
C ALA A 19 -0.05 15.00 2.50
N LEU A 20 1.16 14.42 2.35
CA LEU A 20 2.22 14.50 3.37
C LEU A 20 2.66 15.94 3.59
N ASN A 21 2.82 16.73 2.52
CA ASN A 21 3.14 18.16 2.62
C ASN A 21 2.07 18.93 3.40
N THR A 22 0.79 18.65 3.17
CA THR A 22 -0.32 19.24 3.93
C THR A 22 -0.33 18.79 5.39
N LEU A 23 0.15 17.59 5.70
CA LEU A 23 0.23 17.04 7.05
C LEU A 23 1.45 17.52 7.86
N LYS A 24 2.48 18.12 7.24
CA LYS A 24 3.70 18.62 7.92
C LYS A 24 3.43 19.46 9.19
N PRO A 25 2.41 20.35 9.25
CA PRO A 25 2.12 21.11 10.48
C PRO A 25 1.54 20.27 11.63
N PHE A 26 1.06 19.05 11.34
CA PHE A 26 0.31 18.19 12.26
C PHE A 26 1.06 16.90 12.63
N ALA A 27 2.09 16.53 11.87
CA ALA A 27 2.83 15.29 12.04
C ALA A 27 4.32 15.56 12.26
N LYS A 28 4.93 14.78 13.15
CA LYS A 28 6.37 14.71 13.38
C LYS A 28 6.95 13.57 12.55
N ASP A 29 8.27 13.60 12.31
CA ASP A 29 8.96 12.57 11.53
C ASP A 29 8.75 11.14 12.05
N ASN A 30 8.62 10.99 13.37
CA ASN A 30 8.39 9.70 14.02
C ASN A 30 6.91 9.32 14.11
N ASP A 31 5.97 10.12 13.63
CA ASP A 31 4.57 9.71 13.61
C ASP A 31 4.33 8.66 12.52
N TRP A 32 3.32 7.81 12.71
CA TRP A 32 2.93 6.81 11.72
C TRP A 32 1.93 7.40 10.72
N VAL A 33 2.12 7.09 9.44
CA VAL A 33 1.18 7.39 8.37
C VAL A 33 0.73 6.09 7.73
N LEU A 34 -0.58 5.91 7.62
CA LEU A 34 -1.19 4.80 6.89
C LEU A 34 -1.75 5.36 5.58
N VAL A 35 -1.19 4.94 4.44
CA VAL A 35 -1.71 5.27 3.12
C VAL A 35 -2.65 4.15 2.68
N HIS A 36 -3.92 4.50 2.41
CA HIS A 36 -4.97 3.56 2.02
C HIS A 36 -5.59 3.92 0.67
N ASP A 37 -5.83 2.92 -0.16
CA ASP A 37 -6.55 3.15 -1.42
C ASP A 37 -8.04 3.32 -1.13
N ALA A 38 -8.62 4.44 -1.59
CA ALA A 38 -10.07 4.67 -1.48
C ALA A 38 -10.92 3.59 -2.16
N ALA A 39 -10.37 2.91 -3.18
CA ALA A 39 -11.01 1.82 -3.89
C ALA A 39 -10.98 0.46 -3.14
N ARG A 40 -10.52 0.41 -1.89
CA ARG A 40 -10.55 -0.78 -1.02
C ARG A 40 -11.51 -0.58 0.16
N PRO A 41 -12.84 -0.62 -0.08
CA PRO A 41 -13.82 -0.36 0.98
C PRO A 41 -13.94 -1.54 1.97
N CYS A 42 -13.48 -2.73 1.59
CA CYS A 42 -13.65 -3.97 2.36
C CYS A 42 -12.48 -4.28 3.31
N VAL A 43 -11.67 -3.26 3.66
CA VAL A 43 -10.60 -3.42 4.65
C VAL A 43 -11.20 -3.70 6.02
N LYS A 44 -10.73 -4.75 6.71
CA LYS A 44 -11.20 -5.09 8.05
C LYS A 44 -10.45 -4.31 9.12
N ALA A 45 -11.16 -3.83 10.14
CA ALA A 45 -10.54 -3.17 11.28
C ALA A 45 -9.51 -4.08 11.99
N SER A 46 -9.76 -5.39 12.07
CA SER A 46 -8.81 -6.37 12.62
C SER A 46 -7.47 -6.38 11.88
N ASP A 47 -7.49 -6.26 10.56
CA ASP A 47 -6.28 -6.31 9.73
C ASP A 47 -5.46 -5.03 9.93
N VAL A 48 -6.14 -3.87 10.05
CA VAL A 48 -5.49 -2.59 10.36
C VAL A 48 -4.89 -2.58 11.76
N ILE A 49 -5.60 -3.10 12.77
CA ILE A 49 -5.09 -3.21 14.13
C ILE A 49 -3.87 -4.14 14.16
N ASN A 50 -3.94 -5.29 13.51
CA ASN A 50 -2.81 -6.21 13.41
C ASN A 50 -1.59 -5.58 12.71
N LEU A 51 -1.80 -4.82 11.63
CA LEU A 51 -0.75 -4.05 10.97
C LEU A 51 -0.08 -3.07 11.95
N ILE A 52 -0.88 -2.30 12.70
CA ILE A 52 -0.37 -1.34 13.68
C ILE A 52 0.41 -2.06 14.79
N ASP A 53 -0.13 -3.14 15.35
CA ASP A 53 0.49 -3.85 16.46
C ASP A 53 1.83 -4.49 16.09
N GLN A 54 1.96 -5.02 14.88
CA GLN A 54 3.22 -5.60 14.39
C GLN A 54 4.26 -4.53 14.05
N LEU A 55 3.82 -3.34 13.62
CA LEU A 55 4.73 -2.31 13.11
C LEU A 55 5.04 -1.19 14.10
N LYS A 56 4.28 -1.01 15.18
CA LYS A 56 4.39 0.16 16.08
C LYS A 56 5.80 0.46 16.58
N ASP A 57 6.61 -0.58 16.76
CA ASP A 57 8.01 -0.52 17.22
C ASP A 57 9.04 -0.78 16.11
N HIS A 58 8.58 -1.02 14.87
CA HIS A 58 9.44 -1.31 13.74
C HIS A 58 10.12 -0.01 13.22
N PRO A 59 11.42 -0.06 12.85
CA PRO A 59 12.17 1.14 12.45
C PRO A 59 11.73 1.73 11.10
N THR A 60 11.24 0.89 10.17
CA THR A 60 10.84 1.32 8.82
C THR A 60 9.32 1.43 8.69
N GLY A 61 8.65 0.28 8.70
CA GLY A 61 7.22 0.13 8.52
C GLY A 61 6.93 -1.11 7.70
N GLY A 62 5.77 -1.15 7.07
CA GLY A 62 5.29 -2.33 6.35
C GLY A 62 3.93 -2.11 5.70
N LEU A 63 3.36 -3.19 5.20
CA LEU A 63 2.10 -3.16 4.47
C LEU A 63 1.30 -4.44 4.69
N LEU A 64 -0.01 -4.33 4.51
CA LEU A 64 -0.84 -5.51 4.29
C LEU A 64 -0.47 -6.17 2.96
N ALA A 65 -0.46 -7.50 2.95
CA ALA A 65 -0.28 -8.29 1.75
C ALA A 65 -0.93 -9.67 1.89
N THR A 66 -1.21 -10.32 0.76
CA THR A 66 -1.69 -11.71 0.71
C THR A 66 -0.74 -12.59 -0.09
N ARG A 67 -0.57 -13.85 0.32
CA ARG A 67 0.20 -14.82 -0.45
C ARG A 67 -0.42 -15.02 -1.83
N VAL A 68 0.44 -15.12 -2.85
CA VAL A 68 0.02 -15.55 -4.18
C VAL A 68 -0.33 -17.04 -4.13
N VAL A 69 -1.56 -17.39 -4.49
CA VAL A 69 -2.03 -18.78 -4.51
C VAL A 69 -1.98 -19.39 -5.91
N ASP A 70 -2.23 -18.57 -6.93
CA ASP A 70 -2.25 -19.01 -8.32
C ASP A 70 -0.84 -19.09 -8.92
N THR A 71 -0.69 -19.86 -9.99
CA THR A 71 0.59 -19.94 -10.71
C THR A 71 0.82 -18.65 -11.48
N ILE A 72 1.97 -18.00 -11.26
CA ILE A 72 2.33 -16.76 -11.95
C ILE A 72 3.25 -17.06 -13.12
N LYS A 73 2.89 -16.55 -14.29
CA LYS A 73 3.70 -16.58 -15.50
C LYS A 73 4.32 -15.21 -15.72
N GLN A 74 5.62 -15.16 -15.99
CA GLN A 74 6.24 -14.02 -16.63
C GLN A 74 6.06 -14.19 -18.14
N ALA A 75 5.58 -13.15 -18.80
CA ALA A 75 5.28 -13.19 -20.22
C ALA A 75 5.82 -11.94 -20.92
N ASN A 76 6.12 -12.11 -22.20
CA ASN A 76 6.42 -11.03 -23.13
C ASN A 76 5.36 -11.03 -24.22
N ASN A 77 4.54 -9.98 -24.23
CA ASN A 77 3.25 -9.93 -24.92
C ASN A 77 2.36 -11.12 -24.49
N ILE A 78 2.03 -12.03 -25.42
CA ILE A 78 1.19 -13.20 -25.17
C ILE A 78 1.99 -14.50 -24.99
N HIS A 79 3.31 -14.44 -25.07
CA HIS A 79 4.18 -15.61 -24.99
C HIS A 79 4.76 -15.73 -23.58
N ILE A 80 4.63 -16.94 -23.00
CA ILE A 80 5.19 -17.25 -21.69
C ILE A 80 6.72 -17.31 -21.80
N GLU A 81 7.42 -16.54 -20.98
CA GLU A 81 8.88 -16.59 -20.84
C GLU A 81 9.29 -17.54 -19.72
N SER A 82 8.64 -17.44 -18.57
CA SER A 82 8.97 -18.26 -17.40
C SER A 82 7.78 -18.43 -16.46
N THR A 83 7.90 -19.37 -15.52
CA THR A 83 6.96 -19.53 -14.40
C THR A 83 7.70 -19.12 -13.13
N LEU A 84 7.15 -18.17 -12.38
CA LEU A 84 7.75 -17.72 -11.13
C LEU A 84 7.41 -18.70 -10.00
N ASP A 85 8.36 -18.95 -9.10
CA ASP A 85 8.08 -19.69 -7.87
C ASP A 85 7.22 -18.81 -6.94
N ARG A 86 5.95 -19.19 -6.80
CA ARG A 86 4.97 -18.46 -5.98
C ARG A 86 5.20 -18.58 -4.47
N SER A 87 6.06 -19.50 -4.00
CA SER A 87 6.27 -19.78 -2.57
C SER A 87 6.64 -18.53 -1.76
N ASN A 88 7.34 -17.58 -2.39
CA ASN A 88 7.78 -16.33 -1.78
C ASN A 88 7.12 -15.09 -2.39
N LEU A 89 6.07 -15.25 -3.20
CA LEU A 89 5.38 -14.13 -3.82
C LEU A 89 4.17 -13.68 -2.99
N TRP A 90 4.01 -12.37 -2.92
CA TRP A 90 2.93 -11.70 -2.22
C TRP A 90 2.29 -10.65 -3.12
N GLN A 91 0.99 -10.45 -2.96
CA GLN A 91 0.24 -9.36 -3.55
C GLN A 91 0.14 -8.25 -2.51
N ALA A 92 0.78 -7.12 -2.80
CA ALA A 92 0.70 -5.94 -1.97
C ALA A 92 -0.74 -5.42 -1.89
N GLN A 93 -1.15 -5.03 -0.69
CA GLN A 93 -2.42 -4.36 -0.42
C GLN A 93 -2.14 -3.02 0.30
N THR A 94 -3.21 -2.27 0.55
CA THR A 94 -3.20 -1.13 1.46
C THR A 94 -4.15 -1.43 2.63
N PRO A 95 -3.92 -0.90 3.84
CA PRO A 95 -3.00 0.19 4.16
C PRO A 95 -1.51 -0.20 4.13
N GLN A 96 -0.67 0.76 3.73
CA GLN A 96 0.78 0.71 3.94
C GLN A 96 1.15 1.72 5.03
N MET A 97 1.89 1.27 6.03
CA MET A 97 2.19 2.02 7.25
C MET A 97 3.69 2.30 7.36
N TYR A 98 4.08 3.57 7.32
CA TYR A 98 5.47 4.01 7.43
C TYR A 98 5.60 5.22 8.35
N ARG A 99 6.79 5.43 8.91
CA ARG A 99 7.10 6.67 9.64
C ARG A 99 7.02 7.85 8.68
N PHE A 100 6.43 8.95 9.12
CA PHE A 100 6.18 10.16 8.33
C PHE A 100 7.48 10.66 7.66
N GLY A 101 8.56 10.78 8.43
CA GLY A 101 9.84 11.27 7.94
C GLY A 101 10.50 10.31 6.95
N VAL A 102 10.40 9.00 7.20
CA VAL A 102 10.93 7.96 6.31
C VAL A 102 10.20 7.98 4.98
N LEU A 103 8.87 8.00 4.99
CA LEU A 103 8.07 8.01 3.78
C LEU A 103 8.25 9.31 2.97
N SER A 104 8.29 10.46 3.64
CA SER A 104 8.53 11.76 2.99
C SER A 104 9.88 11.74 2.27
N LYS A 105 10.94 11.29 2.95
CA LYS A 105 12.29 11.20 2.38
C LYS A 105 12.37 10.21 1.21
N ALA A 106 11.65 9.08 1.31
CA ALA A 106 11.59 8.08 0.26
C ALA A 106 10.96 8.65 -1.01
N LEU A 107 9.82 9.33 -0.87
CA LEU A 107 9.11 9.94 -1.99
C LEU A 107 9.86 11.13 -2.59
N ASP A 108 10.54 11.95 -1.78
CA ASP A 108 11.43 13.01 -2.27
C ASP A 108 12.57 12.42 -3.12
N ASN A 109 13.14 11.29 -2.70
CA ASN A 109 14.17 10.58 -3.47
C ASN A 109 13.63 10.06 -4.82
N ILE A 110 12.36 9.63 -4.88
CA ILE A 110 11.72 9.23 -6.14
C ILE A 110 11.65 10.40 -7.12
N ILE A 111 11.21 11.58 -6.67
CA ILE A 111 11.16 12.79 -7.52
C ILE A 111 12.57 13.18 -7.99
N GLN A 112 13.55 13.21 -7.07
CA GLN A 112 14.90 13.67 -7.39
C GLN A 112 15.62 12.79 -8.41
N ASN A 113 15.27 11.51 -8.49
CA ASN A 113 15.92 10.53 -9.36
C ASN A 113 15.02 10.05 -10.51
N ASP A 114 13.85 10.66 -10.70
CA ASP A 114 12.88 10.32 -11.75
C ASP A 114 12.57 8.81 -11.81
N LEU A 115 12.33 8.20 -10.64
CA LEU A 115 12.08 6.77 -10.53
C LEU A 115 10.60 6.45 -10.66
N ASN A 116 10.29 5.34 -11.32
CA ASN A 116 8.93 4.82 -11.40
C ASN A 116 8.63 3.93 -10.20
N ILE A 117 7.52 4.22 -9.51
CA ILE A 117 7.03 3.42 -8.37
C ILE A 117 5.55 3.10 -8.54
N THR A 118 5.12 1.98 -7.97
CA THR A 118 3.71 1.53 -8.03
C THR A 118 2.99 1.72 -6.69
N ASP A 119 3.72 1.72 -5.57
CA ASP A 119 3.22 1.92 -4.22
C ASP A 119 4.23 2.60 -3.28
N GLU A 120 3.85 2.81 -2.02
CA GLU A 120 4.75 3.43 -1.02
C GLU A 120 5.93 2.50 -0.71
N ALA A 121 5.73 1.19 -0.61
CA ALA A 121 6.78 0.20 -0.35
C ALA A 121 7.91 0.28 -1.38
N SER A 122 7.58 0.44 -2.66
CA SER A 122 8.54 0.65 -3.74
C SER A 122 9.44 1.88 -3.50
N SER A 123 8.90 2.95 -2.90
CA SER A 123 9.70 4.12 -2.52
C SER A 123 10.67 3.82 -1.37
N ILE A 124 10.24 3.01 -0.40
CA ILE A 124 11.06 2.57 0.74
C ILE A 124 12.21 1.68 0.25
N GLU A 125 11.92 0.78 -0.69
CA GLU A 125 12.92 -0.09 -1.34
C GLU A 125 13.97 0.72 -2.11
N ALA A 126 13.59 1.83 -2.76
CA ALA A 126 14.52 2.72 -3.43
C ALA A 126 15.54 3.37 -2.46
N LEU A 127 15.19 3.51 -1.18
CA LEU A 127 16.12 3.90 -0.11
C LEU A 127 16.94 2.73 0.47
N LYS A 128 16.82 1.53 -0.11
CA LYS A 128 17.42 0.27 0.39
C LYS A 128 16.93 -0.11 1.79
N LEU A 129 15.77 0.40 2.19
CA LEU A 129 15.09 0.01 3.42
C LEU A 129 14.17 -1.17 3.15
N LYS A 130 13.87 -1.95 4.20
CA LYS A 130 13.01 -3.12 4.10
C LYS A 130 11.67 -2.87 4.77
N SER A 131 10.60 -3.17 4.04
CA SER A 131 9.23 -3.21 4.55
C SER A 131 8.90 -4.60 5.09
N ILE A 132 8.08 -4.65 6.13
CA ILE A 132 7.52 -5.90 6.65
C ILE A 132 6.19 -6.18 5.96
N LEU A 133 5.98 -7.44 5.58
CA LEU A 133 4.71 -7.92 5.07
C LEU A 133 3.88 -8.44 6.25
N VAL A 134 2.70 -7.85 6.43
CA VAL A 134 1.70 -8.31 7.39
C VAL A 134 0.57 -8.97 6.61
N GLU A 135 0.18 -10.18 7.00
CA GLU A 135 -0.88 -10.90 6.30
C GLU A 135 -2.22 -10.17 6.45
N GLY A 136 -2.83 -9.82 5.31
CA GLY A 136 -4.15 -9.20 5.22
C GLY A 136 -5.21 -10.17 4.70
N SER A 137 -6.48 -9.74 4.75
CA SER A 137 -7.59 -10.54 4.21
C SER A 137 -7.68 -10.44 2.68
N LYS A 138 -8.03 -11.56 2.02
CA LYS A 138 -8.40 -11.55 0.59
C LYS A 138 -9.64 -10.69 0.29
N SER A 139 -10.50 -10.48 1.30
CA SER A 139 -11.66 -9.59 1.17
C SER A 139 -11.25 -8.12 1.03
N ASN A 140 -10.01 -7.73 1.33
CA ASN A 140 -9.50 -6.38 1.12
C ASN A 140 -9.18 -6.12 -0.37
N LEU A 141 -10.13 -6.43 -1.25
CA LEU A 141 -9.99 -6.26 -2.68
C LEU A 141 -9.95 -4.78 -3.06
N LYS A 142 -9.18 -4.48 -4.11
CA LYS A 142 -9.24 -3.19 -4.79
C LYS A 142 -10.27 -3.31 -5.89
N ILE A 143 -11.28 -2.45 -5.87
CA ILE A 143 -12.27 -2.39 -6.93
C ILE A 143 -11.60 -1.78 -8.17
N THR A 144 -11.46 -2.59 -9.21
CA THR A 144 -10.85 -2.21 -10.49
C THR A 144 -11.74 -2.51 -11.69
N THR A 145 -12.68 -3.45 -11.55
CA THR A 145 -13.66 -3.81 -12.57
C THR A 145 -15.09 -3.74 -12.03
N SER A 146 -16.08 -3.93 -12.90
CA SER A 146 -17.49 -4.06 -12.52
C SER A 146 -17.74 -5.28 -11.63
N GLU A 147 -17.10 -6.40 -11.91
CA GLU A 147 -17.28 -7.65 -11.17
C GLU A 147 -16.74 -7.55 -9.74
N ASP A 148 -15.70 -6.71 -9.52
CA ASP A 148 -15.20 -6.40 -8.19
C ASP A 148 -16.26 -5.72 -7.31
N LEU A 149 -17.20 -4.96 -7.90
CA LEU A 149 -18.27 -4.28 -7.15
C LEU A 149 -19.23 -5.29 -6.52
N ASP A 150 -19.65 -6.31 -7.27
CA ASP A 150 -20.57 -7.34 -6.77
C ASP A 150 -19.93 -8.10 -5.61
N LEU A 151 -18.64 -8.44 -5.75
CA LEU A 151 -17.89 -9.11 -4.70
C LEU A 151 -17.68 -8.21 -3.47
N ALA A 152 -17.41 -6.92 -3.68
CA ALA A 152 -17.30 -5.95 -2.58
C ALA A 152 -18.62 -5.81 -1.82
N ASN A 153 -19.76 -5.72 -2.52
CA ASN A 153 -21.08 -5.66 -1.90
C ASN A 153 -21.34 -6.89 -1.02
N PHE A 154 -21.05 -8.10 -1.54
CA PHE A 154 -21.16 -9.33 -0.76
C PHE A 154 -20.34 -9.29 0.54
N TYR A 155 -19.09 -8.82 0.48
CA TYR A 155 -18.25 -8.72 1.68
C TYR A 155 -18.74 -7.65 2.66
N LEU A 156 -19.26 -6.53 2.18
CA LEU A 156 -19.76 -5.45 3.04
C LEU A 156 -21.07 -5.83 3.74
N GLU A 157 -21.95 -6.57 3.05
CA GLU A 157 -23.19 -7.09 3.63
C GLU A 157 -22.93 -8.20 4.66
N SER A 158 -21.96 -9.09 4.39
CA SER A 158 -21.65 -10.24 5.26
C SER A 158 -20.86 -9.88 6.52
N ASN A 159 -20.28 -8.68 6.60
CA ASN A 159 -19.54 -8.19 7.78
C ASN A 159 -20.39 -7.24 8.67
N ASN A 160 -21.67 -7.03 8.33
CA ASN A 160 -22.68 -6.44 9.23
C ASN A 160 -23.37 -7.53 10.05
#